data_AF-A0A537PPZ8-F1
#
_entry.id   AF-A0A537PPZ8-F1
#
_cell.length_a   1.000
_cell.length_b   1.000
_cell.length_c   1.000
_cell.angle_alpha   90.00
_cell.angle_beta   90.00
_cell.angle_gamma   90.00
#
_symmetry.space_group_name_H-M   'P 1'
#
loop_
_entity.id
_entity.type
_entity.pdbx_description
1 polymer ?
#
loop_
_entity_poly.entity_id
_entity_poly.type
_entity_poly.pdbx_seq_one_letter_code
_entity_poly.pdbx_strand_id
1 'polypeptide(L)'
;MKMFGELRLVRALSDEQIEIMRDPQRAPYAKLPRIEDAIANGGVLCGSPEQVIEHLKSLERRYPGLDRVSVSLSVGVPKSVCLEQLEWFGREVMPEFQKAKVAEPAFAN
;
A
#
# COMPACT_ATOMS: atom_id res chain seq x y z
N MET A 1 -3.59 -10.31 9.67
CA MET A 1 -2.62 -9.78 10.65
C MET A 1 -1.88 -10.87 11.44
N LYS A 2 -2.59 -11.84 12.05
CA LYS A 2 -1.98 -12.88 12.90
C LYS A 2 -0.81 -13.63 12.26
N MET A 3 -0.95 -14.07 10.99
CA MET A 3 0.14 -14.70 10.25
C MET A 3 1.34 -13.75 10.02
N PHE A 4 1.09 -12.49 9.67
CA PHE A 4 2.15 -11.53 9.31
C PHE A 4 2.98 -11.06 10.51
N GLY A 5 2.39 -11.01 11.71
CA GLY A 5 3.11 -10.71 12.95
C GLY A 5 4.16 -11.77 13.27
N GLU A 6 3.79 -13.05 13.18
CA GLU A 6 4.70 -14.19 13.43
C GLU A 6 5.87 -14.23 12.44
N LEU A 7 5.63 -13.86 11.17
CA LEU A 7 6.67 -13.77 10.14
C LEU A 7 7.53 -12.50 10.25
N ARG A 8 7.26 -11.62 11.23
CA ARG A 8 7.93 -10.32 11.41
C ARG A 8 7.88 -9.43 10.17
N LEU A 9 6.82 -9.57 9.36
CA LEU A 9 6.62 -8.79 8.13
C LEU A 9 5.99 -7.42 8.40
N VAL A 10 5.58 -7.14 9.64
CA VAL A 10 4.99 -5.86 10.03
C VAL A 10 5.87 -5.20 11.09
N ARG A 11 6.68 -4.23 10.67
CA ARG A 11 7.60 -3.49 11.54
C ARG A 11 6.92 -2.66 12.63
N ALA A 12 5.63 -2.37 12.47
CA ALA A 12 4.84 -1.59 13.43
C ALA A 12 4.40 -2.38 14.68
N LEU A 13 4.67 -3.70 14.74
CA LEU A 13 4.33 -4.53 15.90
C LEU A 13 5.52 -4.67 16.86
N SER A 14 5.27 -4.52 18.16
CA SER A 14 6.23 -4.93 19.19
C SER A 14 6.24 -6.45 19.39
N ASP A 15 7.32 -6.99 19.98
CA ASP A 15 7.40 -8.42 20.33
C ASP A 15 6.25 -8.85 21.27
N GLU A 16 5.88 -7.99 22.22
CA GLU A 16 4.75 -8.22 23.13
C GLU A 16 3.42 -8.31 22.37
N GLN A 17 3.19 -7.43 21.40
CA GLN A 17 1.98 -7.47 20.58
C GLN A 17 1.90 -8.75 19.74
N ILE A 18 3.03 -9.21 19.19
CA ILE A 18 3.11 -10.47 18.45
C ILE A 18 2.75 -11.65 19.35
N GLU A 19 3.27 -11.68 20.58
CA GLU A 19 2.93 -12.72 21.55
C GLU A 19 1.44 -12.72 21.90
N ILE A 20 0.87 -11.55 22.21
CA ILE A 20 -0.55 -11.40 22.56
C ILE A 20 -1.47 -11.85 21.42
N MET A 21 -1.07 -11.65 20.15
CA MET A 21 -1.86 -12.06 18.99
C MET A 21 -2.12 -13.56 18.91
N ARG A 22 -1.33 -14.39 19.60
CA ARG A 22 -1.54 -15.84 19.68
C ARG A 22 -2.80 -16.19 20.47
N ASP A 23 -3.16 -15.39 21.47
CA ASP A 23 -4.30 -15.59 22.36
C ASP A 23 -5.58 -14.89 21.84
N PRO A 24 -6.63 -15.63 21.46
CA PRO A 24 -7.86 -15.05 20.94
C PRO A 24 -8.63 -14.19 21.96
N GLN A 25 -8.45 -14.39 23.28
CA GLN A 25 -9.10 -13.57 24.31
C GLN A 25 -8.36 -12.24 24.51
N ARG A 26 -7.04 -12.23 24.36
CA ARG A 26 -6.22 -11.01 24.59
C ARG A 26 -5.99 -10.20 23.31
N ALA A 27 -5.98 -10.84 22.14
CA ALA A 27 -5.72 -10.20 20.85
C ALA A 27 -6.57 -8.95 20.55
N PRO A 28 -7.89 -8.90 20.86
CA PRO A 28 -8.70 -7.70 20.63
C PRO A 28 -8.23 -6.46 21.41
N TYR A 29 -7.49 -6.65 22.51
CA TYR A 29 -7.05 -5.57 23.41
C TYR A 29 -5.58 -5.16 23.21
N ALA A 30 -4.86 -5.80 22.28
CA ALA A 30 -3.42 -5.62 22.09
C ALA A 30 -3.01 -4.30 21.41
N LYS A 31 -3.95 -3.34 21.24
CA LYS A 31 -3.75 -2.07 20.50
C LYS A 31 -3.01 -2.29 19.17
N LEU A 32 -3.47 -3.27 18.39
CA LEU A 32 -2.84 -3.62 17.11
C LEU A 32 -2.90 -2.42 16.15
N PRO A 33 -1.90 -2.29 15.24
CA PRO A 33 -1.89 -1.25 14.21
C PRO A 33 -3.20 -1.22 13.43
N ARG A 34 -3.72 -0.02 13.21
CA ARG A 34 -4.97 0.16 12.48
C ARG A 34 -4.70 0.39 10.99
N ILE A 35 -5.77 0.33 10.19
CA ILE A 35 -5.66 0.55 8.74
C ILE A 35 -5.30 2.01 8.45
N GLU A 36 -5.76 2.95 9.27
CA GLU A 36 -5.46 4.38 9.15
C GLU A 36 -3.95 4.64 9.31
N ASP A 37 -3.28 3.91 10.20
CA ASP A 37 -1.83 3.98 10.36
C ASP A 37 -1.11 3.48 9.09
N ALA A 38 -1.63 2.43 8.45
CA ALA A 38 -1.07 1.91 7.21
C ALA A 38 -1.26 2.89 6.04
N ILE A 39 -2.40 3.57 5.98
CA ILE A 39 -2.70 4.61 4.99
C ILE A 39 -1.77 5.81 5.18
N ALA A 40 -1.64 6.30 6.42
CA ALA A 40 -0.77 7.44 6.74
C ALA A 40 0.70 7.18 6.40
N ASN A 41 1.16 5.94 6.54
CA ASN A 41 2.52 5.53 6.18
C ASN A 41 2.69 5.21 4.68
N GLY A 42 1.67 5.39 3.86
CA GLY A 42 1.70 5.09 2.42
C GLY A 42 1.73 3.59 2.08
N GLY A 43 1.44 2.72 3.05
CA GLY A 43 1.40 1.27 2.87
C GLY A 43 0.12 0.76 2.21
N VAL A 44 -0.94 1.58 2.17
CA VAL A 44 -2.22 1.28 1.52
C VAL A 44 -2.66 2.48 0.69
N LEU A 45 -2.88 2.27 -0.61
CA LEU A 45 -3.49 3.26 -1.49
C LEU A 45 -5.02 3.11 -1.37
N CYS A 46 -5.68 4.13 -0.85
CA CYS A 46 -7.14 4.18 -0.77
C CYS A 46 -7.65 5.62 -0.89
N GLY A 47 -8.81 5.80 -1.51
CA GLY A 47 -9.43 7.12 -1.69
C GLY A 47 -9.98 7.29 -3.10
N SER A 48 -10.28 8.54 -3.44
CA SER A 48 -10.69 8.91 -4.80
C SER A 48 -9.52 8.80 -5.79
N PRO A 49 -9.78 8.73 -7.11
CA PRO A 49 -8.73 8.73 -8.13
C PRO A 49 -7.72 9.87 -7.96
N GLU A 50 -8.20 11.08 -7.64
CA GLU A 50 -7.37 12.27 -7.45
C GLU A 50 -6.39 12.11 -6.27
N GLN A 51 -6.85 11.50 -5.17
CA GLN A 51 -6.01 11.22 -4.02
C GLN A 51 -4.92 10.19 -4.36
N VAL A 52 -5.26 9.16 -5.13
CA VAL A 52 -4.31 8.15 -5.60
C VAL A 52 -3.28 8.77 -6.56
N ILE A 53 -3.73 9.60 -7.50
CA ILE A 53 -2.87 10.32 -8.44
C ILE A 53 -1.87 11.21 -7.68
N GLU A 54 -2.34 12.02 -6.72
CA GLU A 54 -1.45 12.88 -5.94
C GLU A 54 -0.44 12.07 -5.13
N HIS A 55 -0.87 10.94 -4.56
CA HIS A 55 0.05 10.05 -3.86
C HIS A 55 1.14 9.52 -4.78
N LEU A 56 0.79 9.01 -5.98
CA LEU A 56 1.77 8.52 -6.95
C LEU A 56 2.70 9.63 -7.44
N LYS A 57 2.20 10.84 -7.71
CA LYS A 57 3.02 12.02 -8.03
C LYS A 57 3.97 12.39 -6.89
N SER A 58 3.56 12.19 -5.63
CA SER A 58 4.45 12.38 -4.48
C SER A 58 5.60 11.37 -4.46
N LEU A 59 5.37 10.13 -4.91
CA LEU A 59 6.41 9.11 -5.03
C LEU A 59 7.40 9.44 -6.16
N GLU A 60 6.93 9.94 -7.31
CA GLU A 60 7.80 10.41 -8.39
C GLU A 60 8.75 11.52 -7.92
N ARG A 61 8.25 12.48 -7.12
CA ARG A 61 9.07 13.55 -6.53
C ARG A 61 10.08 13.01 -5.52
N ARG A 62 9.69 11.99 -4.75
CA ARG A 62 10.53 11.39 -3.70
C ARG A 62 11.62 10.48 -4.25
N TYR A 63 11.36 9.82 -5.38
CA TYR A 63 12.26 8.84 -6.00
C TYR A 63 12.58 9.24 -7.45
N PRO A 64 13.55 10.16 -7.66
CA PRO A 64 14.00 10.51 -9.01
C PRO A 64 14.47 9.26 -9.77
N GLY A 65 13.85 8.99 -10.92
CA GLY A 65 14.11 7.79 -11.73
C GLY A 65 13.16 6.61 -11.48
N LEU A 66 12.13 6.76 -10.65
CA LEU A 66 11.05 5.80 -10.53
C LEU A 66 10.37 5.61 -11.90
N ASP A 67 10.48 4.40 -12.48
CA ASP A 67 9.92 4.07 -13.79
C ASP A 67 8.68 3.15 -13.70
N ARG A 68 8.50 2.48 -12.57
CA ARG A 68 7.50 1.43 -12.42
C ARG A 68 6.93 1.38 -11.01
N VAL A 69 5.61 1.32 -10.94
CA VAL A 69 4.86 1.06 -9.71
C VAL A 69 4.03 -0.20 -9.92
N SER A 70 4.09 -1.12 -8.95
CA SER A 70 3.22 -2.29 -8.91
C SER A 70 2.12 -2.07 -7.89
N VAL A 71 0.86 -2.06 -8.33
CA VAL A 71 -0.31 -1.95 -7.46
C VAL A 71 -0.98 -3.31 -7.38
N SER A 72 -1.33 -3.75 -6.17
CA SER A 72 -1.98 -5.03 -5.93
C SER A 72 -3.17 -4.86 -4.99
N LEU A 73 -4.19 -5.71 -5.17
CA LEU A 73 -5.38 -5.70 -4.35
C LEU A 73 -5.12 -6.42 -3.03
N SER A 74 -5.85 -6.01 -1.99
CA SER A 74 -5.78 -6.64 -0.69
C SER A 74 -6.24 -8.10 -0.74
N VAL A 75 -5.63 -8.95 0.09
CA VAL A 75 -6.00 -10.36 0.19
C VAL A 75 -7.45 -10.49 0.68
N GLY A 76 -8.25 -11.30 -0.02
CA GLY A 76 -9.62 -11.61 0.37
C GLY A 76 -10.69 -10.68 -0.21
N VAL A 77 -10.32 -9.71 -1.06
CA VAL A 77 -11.30 -8.88 -1.78
C VAL A 77 -12.12 -9.77 -2.73
N PRO A 78 -13.47 -9.68 -2.73
CA PRO A 78 -14.31 -10.45 -3.65
C PRO A 78 -13.99 -10.14 -5.12
N LYS A 79 -14.06 -11.16 -5.98
CA LYS A 79 -13.72 -11.03 -7.42
C LYS A 79 -14.45 -9.86 -8.11
N SER A 80 -15.74 -9.67 -7.84
CA SER A 80 -16.52 -8.58 -8.45
C SER A 80 -15.93 -7.21 -8.12
N VAL A 81 -15.59 -7.00 -6.84
CA VAL A 81 -14.96 -5.77 -6.36
C VAL A 81 -13.56 -5.62 -6.97
N CYS A 82 -12.78 -6.71 -7.06
CA CYS A 82 -11.47 -6.66 -7.72
C CYS A 82 -11.56 -6.13 -9.16
N LEU A 83 -12.53 -6.62 -9.94
CA LEU A 83 -12.71 -6.21 -11.32
C LEU A 83 -13.12 -4.74 -11.43
N GLU A 84 -14.08 -4.32 -10.59
CA GLU A 84 -14.51 -2.91 -10.52
C GLU A 84 -13.35 -1.97 -10.19
N GLN A 85 -12.54 -2.31 -9.18
CA GLN A 85 -11.40 -1.49 -8.77
C GLN A 85 -10.31 -1.44 -9.84
N LEU A 86 -10.05 -2.55 -10.55
CA LEU A 86 -9.09 -2.58 -11.66
C LEU A 86 -9.57 -1.74 -12.85
N GLU A 87 -10.85 -1.84 -13.22
CA GLU A 87 -11.43 -1.01 -14.29
C GLU A 87 -11.38 0.47 -13.92
N TRP A 88 -11.77 0.80 -12.68
CA TRP A 88 -11.80 2.18 -12.20
C TRP A 88 -10.39 2.79 -12.15
N PHE A 89 -9.41 2.05 -11.63
CA PHE A 89 -8.00 2.48 -11.63
C PHE A 89 -7.45 2.66 -13.05
N GLY A 90 -7.75 1.73 -13.95
CA GLY A 90 -7.33 1.81 -15.35
C GLY A 90 -7.92 3.00 -16.09
N ARG A 91 -9.17 3.36 -15.79
CA ARG A 91 -9.88 4.47 -16.43
C ARG A 91 -9.51 5.84 -15.87
N GLU A 92 -9.44 5.98 -14.55
CA GLU A 92 -9.34 7.31 -13.91
C GLU A 92 -7.91 7.65 -13.44
N VAL A 93 -7.06 6.65 -13.17
CA VAL A 93 -5.71 6.90 -12.60
C VAL A 93 -4.62 6.75 -13.64
N MET A 94 -4.58 5.63 -14.37
CA MET A 94 -3.49 5.35 -15.31
C MET A 94 -3.26 6.44 -16.39
N PRO A 95 -4.29 7.09 -16.98
CA PRO A 95 -4.08 8.08 -18.03
C PRO A 95 -3.20 9.28 -17.63
N GLU A 96 -3.17 9.65 -16.35
CA GLU A 96 -2.32 10.74 -15.84
C GLU A 96 -0.82 10.44 -15.97
N PHE A 97 -0.44 9.16 -15.99
CA PHE A 97 0.97 8.72 -15.99
C PHE A 97 1.44 8.23 -17.38
N GLN A 98 0.53 8.03 -18.34
CA GLN A 98 0.88 7.54 -19.68
C GLN A 98 1.71 8.53 -20.51
N LYS A 99 1.71 9.81 -20.15
CA LYS A 99 2.49 10.86 -20.82
C LYS A 99 3.80 11.18 -20.11
N ALA A 100 4.05 10.58 -18.95
CA ALA A 100 5.27 10.81 -18.20
C ALA A 100 6.46 10.25 -19.00
N LYS A 101 7.40 11.12 -19.37
CA LYS A 101 8.67 10.69 -19.95
C LYS A 101 9.53 10.17 -18.79
N VAL A 102 9.91 8.90 -18.86
CA VAL A 102 10.95 8.36 -17.97
C VAL A 102 12.22 9.15 -18.24
N ALA A 103 12.69 9.90 -17.26
CA ALA A 103 14.00 10.53 -17.34
C ALA A 103 15.05 9.42 -17.44
N GLU A 104 16.01 9.55 -18.37
CA GLU A 104 17.10 8.59 -18.43
C GLU A 104 17.78 8.53 -17.06
N PRO A 105 17.96 7.33 -16.48
CA PRO A 105 18.62 7.21 -15.20
C PRO A 105 20.03 7.80 -15.33
N ALA A 106 20.38 8.70 -14.41
CA ALA A 106 21.72 9.24 -14.34
C ALA A 106 22.68 8.11 -13.92
N PHE A 107 23.30 7.46 -14.89
CA PHE A 107 24.41 6.55 -14.63
C PHE A 107 25.59 7.39 -14.12
N ALA A 108 26.11 7.05 -12.94
CA ALA A 108 27.34 7.63 -12.44
C ALA A 108 28.49 7.18 -13.35
N ASN A 109 29.18 8.13 -13.97
CA ASN A 109 30.42 7.91 -14.72
C ASN A 109 31.58 7.53 -13.79
#